data_AF-W1VC42-F1
#
_entry.id   AF-W1VC42-F1
#
_cell.length_a   1.000
_cell.length_b   1.000
_cell.length_c   1.000
_cell.angle_alpha   90.00
_cell.angle_beta   90.00
_cell.angle_gamma   90.00
#
_symmetry.space_group_name_H-M   'P 1'
#
loop_
_entity.id
_entity.type
_entity.pdbx_description
1 polymer ?
#
loop_
_entity_poly.entity_id
_entity_poly.type
_entity_poly.pdbx_seq_one_letter_code
_entity_poly.pdbx_strand_id
1 'polypeptide(L)'
;MTDSLLAMTRRHPSAHRVDLHLPRQPTSEPEKEDMRSARHKPPLACRLLPTGLYIAAVLVIIETVFGSISWVDRSLDLVFTWLIPLPIIDWFSAIVTILLAAGLGRRKRLAWVATTLIAAGLLVLYSLILGVALFVPNSVSDAPSPAQATPETLPAWLVCAMTANVIILLIILAALLRHRGYYTVRSQPGDYKRALSVFVLGATAVAVIGINVLFMMRGVGLHQVFDLLAGRHEPDWLFSAMGLGWALCALASLWLIMQARHKAAQIDTEEELRIRALLADNPTDSLGYFATRRDKSAILTEHGGVVYRSTMGVALASGDPLGDPSVWPTAARAFLTHASDYGLAPAVIGASEAGARAYVQAGLKAVRIGDEAVLRPSRFRLAELPEVRRAVRHVTDLGYTVRIRRHRQIPAEELAHLTFLADQ
;
A
#
# COMPACT_ATOMS: atom_id res chain seq x y z
N MET A 1 30.16 7.86 -63.68
CA MET A 1 30.22 6.41 -63.92
C MET A 1 30.42 5.74 -62.58
N THR A 2 29.60 4.83 -62.05
CA THR A 2 28.23 4.37 -62.33
C THR A 2 28.00 3.33 -61.24
N ASP A 3 26.81 3.35 -60.64
CA ASP A 3 26.03 2.23 -60.11
C ASP A 3 26.70 0.92 -59.69
N SER A 4 26.55 0.60 -58.41
CA SER A 4 26.05 -0.71 -57.90
C SER A 4 25.91 -0.62 -56.38
N LEU A 5 24.77 -0.18 -55.84
CA LEU A 5 23.54 -0.96 -55.56
C LEU A 5 23.73 -2.09 -54.54
N LEU A 6 23.00 -1.90 -53.43
CA LEU A 6 22.12 -2.89 -52.79
C LEU A 6 22.77 -4.16 -52.20
N ALA A 7 22.98 -4.14 -50.89
CA ALA A 7 22.24 -5.02 -49.95
C ALA A 7 22.94 -5.03 -48.59
N MET A 8 22.47 -4.21 -47.64
CA MET A 8 22.72 -4.48 -46.22
C MET A 8 21.55 -3.95 -45.38
N THR A 9 20.50 -4.77 -45.39
CA THR A 9 19.62 -5.10 -44.25
C THR A 9 19.43 -4.04 -43.17
N ARG A 10 18.36 -3.24 -43.32
CA ARG A 10 17.67 -2.57 -42.22
C ARG A 10 17.07 -3.63 -41.29
N ARG A 11 17.50 -3.68 -40.03
CA ARG A 11 16.75 -4.34 -38.96
C ARG A 11 15.76 -3.33 -38.37
N HIS A 12 14.49 -3.50 -38.69
CA HIS A 12 13.37 -2.91 -37.96
C HIS A 12 13.35 -3.45 -36.52
N PRO A 13 13.25 -2.61 -35.48
CA PRO A 13 12.66 -3.03 -34.22
C PRO A 13 11.13 -3.07 -34.39
N SER A 14 10.57 -4.22 -34.07
CA SER A 14 9.15 -4.55 -34.06
C SER A 14 8.30 -3.49 -33.36
N ALA A 15 7.38 -2.87 -34.10
CA ALA A 15 6.29 -2.11 -33.53
C ALA A 15 5.37 -3.05 -32.74
N HIS A 16 5.39 -2.95 -31.42
CA HIS A 16 4.36 -3.56 -30.58
C HIS A 16 3.06 -2.78 -30.81
N ARG A 17 2.19 -3.35 -31.66
CA ARG A 17 0.82 -2.87 -31.86
C ARG A 17 0.05 -3.13 -30.56
N VAL A 18 -0.14 -2.09 -29.77
CA VAL A 18 -1.10 -2.10 -28.66
C VAL A 18 -2.46 -1.86 -29.32
N ASP A 19 -3.28 -2.91 -29.43
CA ASP A 19 -4.68 -2.78 -29.82
C ASP A 19 -5.42 -2.01 -28.72
N LEU A 20 -5.49 -0.68 -28.90
CA LEU A 20 -6.35 0.21 -28.13
C LEU A 20 -7.80 -0.09 -28.53
N HIS A 21 -8.45 -0.94 -27.73
CA HIS A 21 -9.90 -1.03 -27.69
C HIS A 21 -10.46 0.34 -27.27
N LEU A 22 -10.90 1.13 -28.26
CA LEU A 22 -11.69 2.34 -28.02
C LEU A 22 -12.95 1.96 -27.23
N PRO A 23 -13.25 2.59 -26.09
CA PRO A 23 -14.55 2.40 -25.44
C PRO A 23 -15.64 2.99 -26.35
N ARG A 24 -16.70 2.21 -26.58
CA ARG A 24 -17.93 2.68 -27.24
C ARG A 24 -18.44 3.94 -26.54
N GLN A 25 -18.83 4.94 -27.34
CA GLN A 25 -19.52 6.13 -26.83
C GLN A 25 -20.75 5.70 -26.02
N PRO A 26 -20.94 6.22 -24.79
CA PRO A 26 -22.15 5.94 -24.03
C PRO A 26 -23.32 6.67 -24.69
N THR A 27 -24.29 5.90 -25.18
CA THR A 27 -25.62 6.38 -25.53
C THR A 27 -26.24 7.07 -24.32
N SER A 28 -26.85 8.22 -24.57
CA SER A 28 -27.51 9.11 -23.63
C SER A 28 -28.49 8.41 -22.69
N GLU A 29 -28.11 8.29 -21.41
CA GLU A 29 -28.95 8.54 -20.21
C GLU A 29 -28.14 8.18 -18.93
N PRO A 30 -27.37 9.12 -18.35
CA PRO A 30 -26.69 8.89 -17.08
C PRO A 30 -27.24 9.84 -16.01
N GLU A 31 -28.42 9.57 -15.42
CA GLU A 31 -28.91 10.52 -14.41
C GLU A 31 -29.63 9.95 -13.17
N LYS A 32 -29.84 8.63 -13.04
CA LYS A 32 -30.57 8.12 -11.85
C LYS A 32 -29.98 6.90 -11.15
N GLU A 33 -29.10 6.14 -11.79
CA GLU A 33 -28.59 4.89 -11.20
C GLU A 33 -27.32 5.09 -10.36
N ASP A 34 -26.43 6.00 -10.77
CA ASP A 34 -25.11 6.16 -10.13
C ASP A 34 -25.18 6.85 -8.75
N MET A 35 -26.20 7.69 -8.53
CA MET A 35 -26.37 8.43 -7.27
C MET A 35 -26.94 7.56 -6.13
N ARG A 36 -27.47 6.36 -6.42
CA ARG A 36 -27.90 5.37 -5.43
C ARG A 36 -26.75 4.50 -4.89
N SER A 37 -25.59 4.48 -5.55
CA SER A 37 -24.44 3.66 -5.14
C SER A 37 -23.72 4.21 -3.89
N ALA A 38 -23.89 5.51 -3.59
CA ALA A 38 -23.15 6.23 -2.55
C ALA A 38 -23.56 5.93 -1.08
N ARG A 39 -24.45 4.97 -0.84
CA ARG A 39 -24.91 4.61 0.52
C ARG A 39 -25.01 3.11 0.82
N HIS A 40 -24.43 2.25 0.00
CA HIS A 40 -24.38 0.83 0.35
C HIS A 40 -23.34 0.60 1.45
N LYS A 41 -23.82 0.41 2.68
CA LYS A 41 -22.98 -0.13 3.76
C LYS A 41 -22.30 -1.39 3.23
N PRO A 42 -20.98 -1.55 3.43
CA PRO A 42 -20.30 -2.72 2.89
C PRO A 42 -20.92 -3.99 3.49
N PRO A 43 -20.97 -5.08 2.71
CA PRO A 43 -21.57 -6.33 3.15
C PRO A 43 -20.92 -6.77 4.46
N LEU A 44 -21.73 -7.33 5.35
CA LEU A 44 -21.36 -7.63 6.73
C LEU A 44 -20.07 -8.47 6.81
N ALA A 45 -19.89 -9.46 5.93
CA ALA A 45 -18.67 -10.24 5.82
C ALA A 45 -17.41 -9.40 5.54
N CYS A 46 -17.49 -8.39 4.66
CA CYS A 46 -16.36 -7.51 4.36
C CYS A 46 -15.99 -6.57 5.52
N ARG A 47 -16.90 -6.36 6.48
CA ARG A 47 -16.64 -5.59 7.71
C ARG A 47 -16.12 -6.49 8.84
N LEU A 48 -16.69 -7.69 8.96
CA LEU A 48 -16.34 -8.61 10.02
C LEU A 48 -14.99 -9.28 9.78
N LEU A 49 -14.64 -9.65 8.54
CA LEU A 49 -13.37 -10.35 8.26
C LEU A 49 -12.12 -9.56 8.73
N PRO A 50 -11.92 -8.28 8.36
CA PRO A 50 -10.78 -7.50 8.86
C PRO A 50 -10.80 -7.38 10.40
N THR A 51 -11.99 -7.17 10.98
CA THR A 51 -12.16 -6.99 12.42
C THR A 51 -11.83 -8.29 13.17
N GLY A 52 -12.30 -9.43 12.67
CA GLY A 52 -12.00 -10.75 13.21
C GLY A 52 -10.51 -11.09 13.12
N LEU A 53 -9.85 -10.74 12.01
CA LEU A 53 -8.38 -10.89 11.90
C LEU A 53 -7.64 -9.98 12.90
N TYR A 54 -8.08 -8.74 13.11
CA TYR A 54 -7.49 -7.88 14.14
C TYR A 54 -7.66 -8.47 15.55
N ILE A 55 -8.87 -8.96 15.87
CA ILE A 55 -9.13 -9.63 17.15
C ILE A 55 -8.22 -10.85 17.30
N ALA A 56 -8.15 -11.71 16.27
CA ALA A 56 -7.28 -12.88 16.27
C ALA A 56 -5.81 -12.49 16.50
N ALA A 57 -5.31 -11.45 15.81
CA ALA A 57 -3.94 -11.00 16.02
C ALA A 57 -3.68 -10.45 17.42
N VAL A 58 -4.64 -9.72 18.00
CA VAL A 58 -4.54 -9.25 19.39
C VAL A 58 -4.50 -10.43 20.35
N LEU A 59 -5.34 -11.45 20.14
CA LEU A 59 -5.32 -12.67 20.94
C LEU A 59 -3.99 -13.40 20.80
N VAL A 60 -3.40 -13.48 19.59
CA VAL A 60 -2.09 -14.10 19.38
C VAL A 60 -1.01 -13.35 20.16
N ILE A 61 -1.04 -12.01 20.17
CA ILE A 61 -0.11 -11.20 20.95
C ILE A 61 -0.30 -11.46 22.46
N ILE A 62 -1.55 -11.52 22.94
CA ILE A 62 -1.83 -11.81 24.35
C ILE A 62 -1.28 -13.18 24.72
N GLU A 63 -1.52 -14.21 23.91
CA GLU A 63 -0.98 -15.55 24.13
C GLU A 63 0.54 -15.56 24.13
N THR A 64 1.16 -14.91 23.14
CA THR A 64 2.62 -14.86 23.01
C THR A 64 3.29 -14.15 24.20
N VAL A 65 2.64 -13.16 24.81
CA VAL A 65 3.20 -12.37 25.93
C VAL A 65 2.84 -12.95 27.29
N PHE A 66 1.61 -13.45 27.45
CA PHE A 66 1.04 -13.84 28.74
C PHE A 66 0.74 -15.35 28.85
N GLY A 67 1.09 -16.16 27.87
CA GLY A 67 0.90 -17.63 27.89
C GLY A 67 1.59 -18.34 29.05
N SER A 68 2.59 -17.70 29.69
CA SER A 68 3.16 -18.22 30.94
C SER A 68 2.16 -18.21 32.12
N ILE A 69 1.07 -17.45 32.00
CA ILE A 69 0.02 -17.35 33.01
C ILE A 69 -1.05 -18.42 32.72
N SER A 70 -1.13 -19.43 33.58
CA SER A 70 -1.94 -20.64 33.35
C SER A 70 -3.44 -20.42 33.09
N TRP A 71 -4.05 -19.35 33.61
CA TRP A 71 -5.45 -19.04 33.31
C TRP A 71 -5.63 -18.37 31.94
N VAL A 72 -4.62 -17.64 31.46
CA VAL A 72 -4.61 -17.01 30.13
C VAL A 72 -4.49 -18.11 29.08
N ASP A 73 -3.44 -18.92 29.18
CA ASP A 73 -3.17 -20.08 28.32
C ASP A 73 -4.40 -20.98 28.19
N ARG A 74 -4.97 -21.44 29.31
CA ARG A 74 -6.19 -22.29 29.27
C ARG A 74 -7.38 -21.62 28.60
N SER A 75 -7.56 -20.32 28.78
CA SER A 75 -8.70 -19.59 28.20
C SER A 75 -8.52 -19.37 26.70
N LEU A 76 -7.30 -19.05 26.27
CA LEU A 76 -6.96 -18.78 24.89
C LEU A 76 -6.78 -20.06 24.07
N ASP A 77 -6.26 -21.13 24.66
CA ASP A 77 -6.16 -22.45 24.06
C ASP A 77 -7.53 -22.95 23.58
N LEU A 78 -8.58 -22.75 24.39
CA LEU A 78 -9.96 -23.04 23.98
C LEU A 78 -10.37 -22.22 22.75
N VAL A 79 -10.02 -20.93 22.71
CA VAL A 79 -10.37 -20.04 21.59
C VAL A 79 -9.60 -20.40 20.32
N PHE A 80 -8.29 -20.62 20.40
CA PHE A 80 -7.46 -20.98 19.26
C PHE A 80 -7.80 -22.36 18.72
N THR A 81 -8.03 -23.33 19.60
CA THR A 81 -8.41 -24.69 19.21
C THR A 81 -9.72 -24.72 18.41
N TRP A 82 -10.72 -23.91 18.80
CA TRP A 82 -12.07 -24.00 18.23
C TRP A 82 -12.44 -22.93 17.21
N LEU A 83 -11.87 -21.72 17.29
CA LEU A 83 -12.36 -20.55 16.56
C LEU A 83 -11.34 -19.94 15.60
N ILE A 84 -10.05 -20.05 15.89
CA ILE A 84 -9.00 -19.38 15.14
C ILE A 84 -8.07 -20.44 14.53
N PRO A 85 -8.22 -20.76 13.23
CA PRO A 85 -7.48 -21.83 12.58
C PRO A 85 -6.05 -21.36 12.21
N LEU A 86 -5.27 -20.91 13.20
CA LEU A 86 -3.87 -20.56 13.04
C LEU A 86 -3.01 -21.74 13.52
N PRO A 87 -2.12 -22.29 12.67
CA PRO A 87 -1.31 -23.45 13.04
C PRO A 87 -0.14 -23.07 13.95
N ILE A 88 0.28 -21.80 13.91
CA ILE A 88 1.41 -21.26 14.67
C ILE A 88 0.95 -19.97 15.35
N ILE A 89 1.11 -19.92 16.67
CA ILE A 89 0.76 -18.78 17.52
C ILE A 89 2.08 -18.14 17.96
N ASP A 90 2.54 -17.13 17.22
CA ASP A 90 3.81 -16.46 17.49
C ASP A 90 3.80 -15.00 17.02
N TRP A 91 4.89 -14.28 17.26
CA TRP A 91 5.06 -12.90 16.81
C TRP A 91 4.89 -12.75 15.29
N PHE A 92 5.37 -13.70 14.51
CA PHE A 92 5.28 -13.64 13.05
C PHE A 92 3.82 -13.74 12.59
N SER A 93 3.07 -14.74 13.09
CA SER A 93 1.67 -14.93 12.74
C SER A 93 0.79 -13.76 13.20
N ALA A 94 1.10 -13.15 14.35
CA ALA A 94 0.48 -11.89 14.79
C ALA A 94 0.68 -10.76 13.78
N ILE A 95 1.94 -10.49 13.38
CA ILE A 95 2.25 -9.41 12.44
C ILE A 95 1.61 -9.67 11.08
N VAL A 96 1.74 -10.89 10.54
CA VAL A 96 1.14 -11.24 9.25
C VAL A 96 -0.38 -11.03 9.31
N THR A 97 -1.03 -11.48 10.38
CA THR A 97 -2.49 -11.31 10.55
C THR A 97 -2.89 -9.84 10.64
N ILE A 98 -2.13 -8.99 11.35
CA ILE A 98 -2.34 -7.52 11.37
C ILE A 98 -2.22 -6.93 9.96
N LEU A 99 -1.18 -7.32 9.21
CA LEU A 99 -0.95 -6.80 7.86
C LEU A 99 -2.07 -7.20 6.89
N LEU A 100 -2.55 -8.44 6.97
CA LEU A 100 -3.70 -8.92 6.21
C LEU A 100 -4.98 -8.19 6.62
N ALA A 101 -5.25 -8.03 7.92
CA ALA A 101 -6.39 -7.29 8.44
C ALA A 101 -6.40 -5.84 7.93
N ALA A 102 -5.26 -5.15 8.04
CA ALA A 102 -5.09 -3.78 7.57
C ALA A 102 -5.26 -3.67 6.03
N GLY A 103 -4.74 -4.64 5.29
CA GLY A 103 -4.86 -4.71 3.84
C GLY A 103 -6.30 -4.95 3.37
N LEU A 104 -7.02 -5.92 3.98
CA LEU A 104 -8.42 -6.18 3.69
C LEU A 104 -9.31 -5.00 4.08
N GLY A 105 -9.05 -4.36 5.23
CA GLY A 105 -9.77 -3.16 5.66
C GLY A 105 -9.65 -2.01 4.66
N ARG A 106 -8.50 -1.89 3.99
CA ARG A 106 -8.25 -0.94 2.89
C ARG A 106 -8.64 -1.48 1.50
N ARG A 107 -9.33 -2.63 1.43
CA ARG A 107 -9.81 -3.28 0.21
C ARG A 107 -8.72 -3.63 -0.81
N LYS A 108 -7.49 -3.83 -0.33
CA LYS A 108 -6.33 -4.09 -1.20
C LYS A 108 -6.43 -5.46 -1.85
N ARG A 109 -6.31 -5.51 -3.18
CA ARG A 109 -6.37 -6.74 -3.97
C ARG A 109 -5.28 -7.74 -3.56
N LEU A 110 -4.05 -7.27 -3.31
CA LEU A 110 -2.95 -8.14 -2.85
C LEU A 110 -3.25 -8.79 -1.50
N ALA A 111 -3.87 -8.07 -0.56
CA ALA A 111 -4.22 -8.60 0.74
C ALA A 111 -5.34 -9.65 0.65
N TRP A 112 -6.33 -9.41 -0.22
CA TRP A 112 -7.34 -10.41 -0.56
C TRP A 112 -6.73 -11.67 -1.17
N VAL A 113 -5.82 -11.54 -2.15
CA VAL A 113 -5.12 -12.69 -2.75
C VAL A 113 -4.34 -13.45 -1.68
N ALA A 114 -3.51 -12.75 -0.89
CA ALA A 114 -2.70 -13.38 0.15
C ALA A 114 -3.55 -14.10 1.20
N THR A 115 -4.62 -13.47 1.69
CA THR A 115 -5.53 -14.08 2.67
C THR A 115 -6.27 -15.28 2.09
N THR A 116 -6.69 -15.20 0.83
CA THR A 116 -7.36 -16.32 0.14
C THR A 116 -6.40 -17.50 -0.03
N LEU A 117 -5.16 -17.26 -0.44
CA LEU A 117 -4.13 -18.30 -0.59
C LEU A 117 -3.76 -18.93 0.76
N ILE A 118 -3.58 -18.11 1.81
CA ILE A 118 -3.29 -18.59 3.16
C ILE A 118 -4.47 -19.41 3.69
N ALA A 119 -5.71 -18.91 3.59
CA ALA A 119 -6.90 -19.64 4.03
C ALA A 119 -7.09 -20.96 3.27
N ALA A 120 -6.84 -20.98 1.95
CA ALA A 120 -6.89 -22.20 1.15
C ALA A 120 -5.78 -23.19 1.53
N GLY A 121 -4.56 -22.72 1.76
CA GLY A 121 -3.44 -23.56 2.23
C GLY A 121 -3.71 -24.15 3.60
N LEU A 122 -4.22 -23.35 4.53
CA LEU A 122 -4.64 -23.81 5.85
C LEU A 122 -5.78 -24.82 5.75
N LEU A 123 -6.76 -24.58 4.87
CA LEU A 123 -7.87 -25.52 4.65
C LEU A 123 -7.33 -26.88 4.20
N VAL A 124 -6.39 -26.91 3.26
CA VAL A 124 -5.75 -28.15 2.81
C VAL A 124 -4.98 -28.81 3.95
N LEU A 125 -4.21 -28.04 4.72
CA LEU A 125 -3.44 -28.55 5.86
C LEU A 125 -4.33 -29.21 6.91
N TYR A 126 -5.36 -28.50 7.40
CA TYR A 126 -6.30 -29.03 8.40
C TYR A 126 -7.11 -30.21 7.85
N SER A 127 -7.50 -30.19 6.57
CA SER A 127 -8.19 -31.33 5.95
C SER A 127 -7.29 -32.56 5.84
N LEU A 128 -5.99 -32.39 5.55
CA LEU A 128 -5.03 -33.48 5.51
C LEU A 128 -4.81 -34.08 6.90
N ILE A 129 -4.63 -33.23 7.92
CA ILE A 129 -4.48 -33.66 9.33
C ILE A 129 -5.72 -34.43 9.78
N LEU A 130 -6.92 -33.91 9.49
CA LEU A 130 -8.18 -34.57 9.79
C LEU A 130 -8.33 -35.89 9.02
N GLY A 131 -7.92 -35.93 7.76
CA GLY A 131 -7.92 -37.15 6.95
C GLY A 131 -6.99 -38.23 7.53
N VAL A 132 -5.75 -37.86 7.89
CA VAL A 132 -4.81 -38.77 8.54
C VAL A 132 -5.39 -39.29 9.85
N ALA A 133 -5.97 -38.40 10.68
CA ALA A 133 -6.59 -38.76 11.95
C ALA A 133 -7.76 -39.75 11.84
N LEU A 134 -8.53 -39.69 10.74
CA LEU A 134 -9.71 -40.53 10.52
C LEU A 134 -9.41 -41.83 9.76
N PHE A 135 -8.41 -41.82 8.86
CA PHE A 135 -8.18 -42.89 7.89
C PHE A 135 -6.90 -43.67 8.08
N VAL A 136 -5.93 -43.19 8.85
CA VAL A 136 -4.77 -44.00 9.24
C VAL A 136 -5.20 -44.81 10.46
N PRO A 137 -5.43 -46.13 10.32
CA PRO A 137 -5.59 -46.97 11.49
C PRO A 137 -4.26 -46.87 12.24
N ASN A 138 -4.30 -46.43 13.51
CA ASN A 138 -3.11 -46.47 14.35
C ASN A 138 -2.65 -47.93 14.38
N SER A 139 -1.63 -48.25 13.60
CA SER A 139 -1.09 -49.59 13.52
C SER A 139 -0.64 -49.96 14.92
N VAL A 140 -1.36 -50.94 15.47
CA VAL A 140 -1.07 -51.68 16.70
C VAL A 140 0.45 -51.70 16.89
N SER A 141 0.94 -51.04 17.93
CA SER A 141 2.26 -51.35 18.44
C SER A 141 2.29 -52.85 18.72
N ASP A 142 3.37 -53.53 18.32
CA ASP A 142 3.65 -54.92 18.70
C ASP A 142 3.77 -55.02 20.23
N ALA A 143 2.63 -54.94 20.92
CA ALA A 143 2.49 -55.13 22.34
C ALA A 143 2.24 -56.63 22.56
N PRO A 144 3.01 -57.33 23.41
CA PRO A 144 2.92 -58.79 23.58
C PRO A 144 1.62 -59.32 24.22
N SER A 145 0.54 -58.53 24.31
CA SER A 145 -0.69 -58.95 24.96
C SER A 145 -1.93 -58.20 24.43
N PRO A 146 -2.94 -58.91 23.88
CA PRO A 146 -4.14 -58.33 23.28
C PRO A 146 -5.12 -57.68 24.29
N ALA A 147 -4.78 -57.58 25.57
CA ALA A 147 -5.65 -57.04 26.62
C ALA A 147 -5.37 -55.56 26.99
N GLN A 148 -4.31 -54.94 26.45
CA GLN A 148 -3.91 -53.56 26.78
C GLN A 148 -3.62 -52.68 25.55
N ALA A 149 -3.95 -53.13 24.35
CA ALA A 149 -3.88 -52.30 23.15
C ALA A 149 -5.07 -51.33 23.13
N THR A 150 -5.01 -50.22 23.88
CA THR A 150 -5.89 -49.08 23.63
C THR A 150 -5.43 -48.43 22.33
N PRO A 151 -6.27 -48.35 21.28
CA PRO A 151 -5.93 -47.56 20.10
C PRO A 151 -5.67 -46.12 20.57
N GLU A 152 -4.47 -45.57 20.33
CA GLU A 152 -4.19 -44.15 20.57
C GLU A 152 -4.90 -43.28 19.52
N THR A 153 -6.22 -43.44 19.37
CA THR A 153 -7.03 -42.54 18.53
C THR A 153 -6.90 -41.14 19.10
N LEU A 154 -6.67 -40.14 18.24
CA LEU A 154 -6.73 -38.74 18.65
C LEU A 154 -8.03 -38.51 19.42
N PRO A 155 -7.99 -37.75 20.52
CA PRO A 155 -9.16 -37.61 21.38
C PRO A 155 -10.31 -36.98 20.58
N ALA A 156 -11.54 -37.46 20.80
CA ALA A 156 -12.70 -37.08 19.98
C ALA A 156 -12.92 -35.55 19.93
N TRP A 157 -12.60 -34.82 21.00
CA TRP A 157 -12.68 -33.37 21.03
C TRP A 157 -11.75 -32.70 20.02
N LEU A 158 -10.56 -33.27 19.76
CA LEU A 158 -9.59 -32.73 18.81
C LEU A 158 -10.08 -32.91 17.37
N VAL A 159 -10.68 -34.07 17.05
CA VAL A 159 -11.31 -34.31 15.75
C VAL A 159 -12.46 -33.32 15.52
N CYS A 160 -13.28 -33.06 16.54
CA CYS A 160 -14.33 -32.05 16.49
C CYS A 160 -13.78 -30.64 16.27
N ALA A 161 -12.71 -30.26 17.00
CA ALA A 161 -12.06 -28.96 16.84
C ALA A 161 -11.45 -28.78 15.42
N MET A 162 -10.76 -29.80 14.90
CA MET A 162 -10.24 -29.79 13.53
C MET A 162 -11.35 -29.66 12.49
N THR A 163 -12.47 -30.37 12.69
CA THR A 163 -13.65 -30.27 11.82
C THR A 163 -14.26 -28.86 11.87
N ALA A 164 -14.36 -28.25 13.06
CA ALA A 164 -14.81 -26.88 13.22
C ALA A 164 -13.90 -25.88 12.47
N ASN A 165 -12.58 -26.02 12.60
CA ASN A 165 -11.61 -25.19 11.88
C ASN A 165 -11.74 -25.31 10.36
N VAL A 166 -11.93 -26.52 9.82
CA VAL A 166 -12.21 -26.74 8.38
C VAL A 166 -13.48 -26.00 7.96
N ILE A 167 -14.56 -26.10 8.74
CA ILE A 167 -15.83 -25.40 8.45
C ILE A 167 -15.64 -23.87 8.48
N ILE A 168 -14.93 -23.34 9.49
CA ILE A 168 -14.63 -21.91 9.61
C ILE A 168 -13.83 -21.42 8.39
N LEU A 169 -12.79 -22.16 7.98
CA LEU A 169 -11.99 -21.84 6.81
C LEU A 169 -12.81 -21.88 5.52
N LEU A 170 -13.72 -22.84 5.36
CA LEU A 170 -14.65 -22.89 4.22
C LEU A 170 -15.58 -21.66 4.20
N ILE A 171 -16.11 -21.24 5.35
CA ILE A 171 -16.96 -20.04 5.46
C ILE A 171 -16.15 -18.79 5.09
N ILE A 172 -14.93 -18.64 5.61
CA ILE A 172 -14.04 -17.52 5.30
C ILE A 172 -13.72 -17.50 3.80
N LEU A 173 -13.35 -18.64 3.22
CA LEU A 173 -13.00 -18.75 1.81
C LEU A 173 -14.20 -18.45 0.91
N ALA A 174 -15.38 -18.99 1.23
CA ALA A 174 -16.63 -18.70 0.52
C ALA A 174 -16.96 -17.20 0.57
N ALA A 175 -16.80 -16.56 1.74
CA ALA A 175 -17.01 -15.12 1.89
C ALA A 175 -16.01 -14.29 1.04
N LEU A 176 -14.73 -14.65 1.06
CA LEU A 176 -13.68 -13.99 0.27
C LEU A 176 -13.92 -14.12 -1.25
N LEU A 177 -14.31 -15.31 -1.71
CA LEU A 177 -14.58 -15.56 -3.13
C LEU A 177 -15.88 -14.90 -3.60
N ARG A 178 -16.95 -14.96 -2.79
CA ARG A 178 -18.23 -14.31 -3.10
C ARG A 178 -18.09 -12.80 -3.22
N HIS A 179 -17.26 -12.18 -2.38
CA HIS A 179 -17.03 -10.73 -2.38
C HIS A 179 -15.72 -10.31 -3.07
N ARG A 180 -15.18 -11.12 -4.00
CA ARG A 180 -13.96 -10.78 -4.74
C ARG A 180 -14.00 -9.40 -5.42
N GLY A 181 -15.17 -8.97 -5.89
CA GLY A 181 -15.38 -7.68 -6.55
C GLY A 181 -15.31 -6.47 -5.61
N TYR A 182 -15.26 -6.69 -4.29
CA TYR A 182 -15.10 -5.62 -3.30
C TYR A 182 -13.62 -5.20 -3.14
N TYR A 183 -12.68 -6.10 -3.45
CA TYR A 183 -11.24 -5.91 -3.25
C TYR A 183 -10.53 -5.48 -4.54
N THR A 184 -10.93 -4.33 -5.09
CA THR A 184 -10.41 -3.82 -6.36
C THR A 184 -9.17 -2.94 -6.22
N VAL A 185 -8.90 -2.44 -5.00
CA VAL A 185 -7.87 -1.43 -4.78
C VAL A 185 -6.48 -2.02 -5.05
N ARG A 186 -5.78 -1.40 -6.00
CA ARG A 186 -4.42 -1.76 -6.39
C ARG A 186 -3.41 -1.30 -5.34
N SER A 187 -2.30 -2.01 -5.30
CA SER A 187 -1.13 -1.58 -4.54
C SER A 187 -0.17 -0.87 -5.48
N GLN A 188 0.42 0.23 -5.03
CA GLN A 188 1.44 0.91 -5.82
C GLN A 188 2.63 -0.04 -6.07
N PRO A 189 3.19 -0.03 -7.30
CA PRO A 189 4.34 -0.83 -7.62
C PRO A 189 5.48 -0.46 -6.64
N GLY A 190 6.00 -1.47 -5.95
CA GLY A 190 7.19 -1.35 -5.11
C GLY A 190 8.23 -2.36 -5.56
N ASP A 191 9.43 -2.29 -4.98
CA ASP A 191 10.47 -3.26 -5.26
C ASP A 191 10.23 -4.58 -4.49
N TYR A 192 9.23 -5.33 -4.95
CA TYR A 192 8.82 -6.60 -4.34
C TYR A 192 9.93 -7.65 -4.39
N LYS A 193 10.82 -7.59 -5.40
CA LYS A 193 11.95 -8.52 -5.54
C LYS A 193 12.96 -8.32 -4.42
N ARG A 194 13.38 -7.06 -4.17
CA ARG A 194 14.27 -6.75 -3.05
C ARG A 194 13.62 -7.06 -1.71
N ALA A 195 12.36 -6.67 -1.53
CA ALA A 195 11.63 -6.95 -0.29
C ALA A 195 11.51 -8.45 0.00
N LEU A 196 11.16 -9.25 -1.01
CA LEU A 196 11.11 -10.71 -0.88
C LEU A 196 12.48 -11.30 -0.58
N SER A 197 13.54 -10.82 -1.26
CA SER A 197 14.90 -11.30 -1.00
C SER A 197 15.36 -11.03 0.45
N VAL A 198 15.06 -9.85 0.99
CA VAL A 198 15.38 -9.51 2.38
C VAL A 198 14.60 -10.37 3.36
N PHE A 199 13.32 -10.61 3.09
CA PHE A 199 12.53 -11.51 3.93
C PHE A 199 13.07 -12.94 3.90
N VAL A 200 13.30 -13.51 2.72
CA VAL A 200 13.75 -14.91 2.58
C VAL A 200 15.14 -15.10 3.18
N LEU A 201 16.10 -14.22 2.87
CA LEU A 201 17.46 -14.31 3.41
C LEU A 201 17.48 -14.09 4.92
N GLY A 202 16.74 -13.09 5.42
CA GLY A 202 16.63 -12.82 6.85
C GLY A 202 15.97 -13.96 7.60
N ALA A 203 14.85 -14.49 7.09
CA ALA A 203 14.14 -15.60 7.70
C ALA A 203 14.95 -16.89 7.70
N THR A 204 15.69 -17.15 6.62
CA THR A 204 16.62 -18.29 6.53
C THR A 204 17.76 -18.12 7.54
N ALA A 205 18.34 -16.92 7.67
CA ALA A 205 19.38 -16.66 8.66
C ALA A 205 18.87 -16.88 10.10
N VAL A 206 17.68 -16.37 10.42
CA VAL A 206 17.03 -16.60 11.74
C VAL A 206 16.80 -18.10 11.98
N ALA A 207 16.30 -18.82 10.97
CA ALA A 207 16.08 -20.26 11.07
C ALA A 207 17.39 -21.03 11.32
N VAL A 208 18.44 -20.72 10.55
CA VAL A 208 19.77 -21.33 10.71
C VAL A 208 20.35 -21.02 12.08
N ILE A 209 20.25 -19.78 12.56
CA ILE A 209 20.73 -19.40 13.90
C ILE A 209 19.98 -20.18 14.98
N GLY A 210 18.64 -20.23 14.90
CA GLY A 210 17.82 -20.95 15.87
C GLY A 210 18.15 -22.45 15.91
N ILE A 211 18.28 -23.08 14.75
CA ILE A 211 18.70 -24.49 14.62
C ILE A 211 20.09 -24.71 15.23
N ASN A 212 21.06 -23.82 14.96
CA ASN A 212 22.41 -23.93 15.52
C ASN A 212 22.41 -23.77 17.05
N VAL A 213 21.64 -22.83 17.60
CA VAL A 213 21.48 -22.67 19.05
C VAL A 213 20.90 -23.95 19.66
N LEU A 214 19.89 -24.53 19.03
CA LEU A 214 19.29 -25.79 19.48
C LEU A 214 20.30 -26.95 19.49
N PHE A 215 21.13 -27.07 18.44
CA PHE A 215 22.21 -28.04 18.39
C PHE A 215 23.31 -27.78 19.44
N MET A 216 23.63 -26.52 19.75
CA MET A 216 24.59 -26.19 20.81
C MET A 216 24.06 -26.57 22.20
N MET A 217 22.76 -26.37 22.45
CA MET A 217 22.14 -26.72 23.73
C MET A 217 21.98 -28.22 23.93
N ARG A 218 21.72 -28.99 22.87
CA ARG A 218 21.35 -30.42 22.96
C ARG A 218 22.37 -31.39 22.38
N GLY A 219 23.43 -30.89 21.73
CA GLY A 219 24.36 -31.68 20.96
C GLY A 219 23.87 -31.96 19.53
N VAL A 220 24.76 -32.52 18.71
CA VAL A 220 24.49 -32.87 17.31
C VAL A 220 24.27 -34.38 17.20
N GLY A 221 23.09 -34.81 16.75
CA GLY A 221 22.74 -36.22 16.56
C GLY A 221 21.52 -36.42 15.66
N LEU A 222 21.45 -37.58 14.98
CA LEU A 222 20.32 -37.93 14.10
C LEU A 222 19.00 -37.96 14.86
N HIS A 223 19.01 -38.42 16.12
CA HIS A 223 17.83 -38.44 16.99
C HIS A 223 17.32 -37.02 17.28
N GLN A 224 18.20 -36.06 17.59
CA GLN A 224 17.82 -34.65 17.74
C GLN A 224 17.27 -34.03 16.45
N VAL A 225 17.81 -34.40 15.28
CA VAL A 225 17.26 -33.94 13.98
C VAL A 225 15.83 -34.48 13.78
N PHE A 226 15.59 -35.74 14.15
CA PHE A 226 14.26 -36.32 14.15
C PHE A 226 13.33 -35.68 15.19
N ASP A 227 13.81 -35.35 16.39
CA ASP A 227 13.02 -34.66 17.42
C ASP A 227 12.61 -33.24 16.99
N LEU A 228 13.50 -32.54 16.29
CA LEU A 228 13.27 -31.21 15.71
C LEU A 228 12.26 -31.26 14.55
N LEU A 229 12.35 -32.28 13.69
CA LEU A 229 11.35 -32.57 12.65
C LEU A 229 10.01 -33.05 13.23
N ALA A 230 10.03 -33.72 14.38
CA ALA A 230 8.86 -34.23 15.08
C ALA A 230 8.24 -33.21 16.05
N GLY A 231 8.81 -32.00 16.18
CA GLY A 231 8.29 -30.92 17.02
C GLY A 231 8.27 -31.23 18.52
N ARG A 232 9.11 -32.16 18.99
CA ARG A 232 9.09 -32.59 20.40
C ARG A 232 9.98 -31.68 21.27
N HIS A 233 9.36 -30.98 22.21
CA HIS A 233 10.00 -30.30 23.35
C HIS A 233 11.04 -29.23 22.97
N GLU A 234 10.72 -28.26 22.12
CA GLU A 234 11.59 -27.08 21.95
C GLU A 234 11.48 -26.14 23.16
N PRO A 235 12.55 -25.42 23.55
CA PRO A 235 12.42 -24.37 24.56
C PRO A 235 11.50 -23.25 24.03
N ASP A 236 10.40 -22.97 24.72
CA ASP A 236 9.39 -21.98 24.29
C ASP A 236 10.00 -20.61 23.95
N TRP A 237 11.03 -20.20 24.69
CA TRP A 237 11.73 -18.93 24.45
C TRP A 237 12.46 -18.90 23.10
N LEU A 238 12.99 -20.02 22.63
CA LEU A 238 13.73 -20.10 21.35
C LEU A 238 12.76 -19.98 20.19
N PHE A 239 11.64 -20.70 20.26
CA PHE A 239 10.56 -20.59 19.28
C PHE A 239 10.01 -19.16 19.20
N SER A 240 9.74 -18.55 20.36
CA SER A 240 9.30 -17.14 20.44
C SER A 240 10.35 -16.17 19.86
N ALA A 241 11.64 -16.38 20.14
CA ALA A 241 12.72 -15.55 19.59
C ALA A 241 12.86 -15.69 18.07
N MET A 242 12.73 -16.91 17.52
CA MET A 242 12.72 -17.15 16.08
C MET A 242 11.51 -16.49 15.41
N GLY A 243 10.32 -16.65 16.00
CA GLY A 243 9.10 -15.98 15.57
C GLY A 243 9.27 -14.46 15.54
N LEU A 244 9.86 -13.88 16.58
CA LEU A 244 10.18 -12.44 16.62
C LEU A 244 11.17 -12.05 15.52
N GLY A 245 12.21 -12.84 15.28
CA GLY A 245 13.17 -12.62 14.19
C GLY A 245 12.50 -12.61 12.82
N TRP A 246 11.60 -13.57 12.54
CA TRP A 246 10.80 -13.61 11.32
C TRP A 246 9.85 -12.43 11.20
N ALA A 247 9.22 -12.04 12.32
CA ALA A 247 8.35 -10.88 12.40
C ALA A 247 9.10 -9.58 12.04
N LEU A 248 10.32 -9.40 12.58
CA LEU A 248 11.20 -8.27 12.25
C LEU A 248 11.65 -8.30 10.79
N CYS A 249 11.97 -9.47 10.23
CA CYS A 249 12.29 -9.60 8.80
C CYS A 249 11.10 -9.20 7.91
N ALA A 250 9.87 -9.58 8.30
CA ALA A 250 8.65 -9.20 7.59
C ALA A 250 8.42 -7.68 7.66
N LEU A 251 8.62 -7.06 8.82
CA LEU A 251 8.54 -5.61 8.99
C LEU A 251 9.60 -4.87 8.17
N ALA A 252 10.84 -5.35 8.15
CA ALA A 252 11.93 -4.79 7.35
C ALA A 252 11.62 -4.87 5.84
N SER A 253 11.11 -6.01 5.38
CA SER A 253 10.63 -6.21 4.01
C SER A 253 9.52 -5.21 3.65
N LEU A 254 8.52 -5.05 4.53
CA LEU A 254 7.45 -4.08 4.35
C LEU A 254 7.98 -2.63 4.30
N TRP A 255 8.92 -2.29 5.18
CA TRP A 255 9.54 -0.97 5.23
C TRP A 255 10.26 -0.63 3.91
N LEU A 256 11.00 -1.58 3.34
CA LEU A 256 11.65 -1.42 2.03
C LEU A 256 10.64 -1.19 0.90
N ILE A 257 9.51 -1.90 0.91
CA ILE A 257 8.42 -1.66 -0.05
C ILE A 257 7.90 -0.22 0.09
N MET A 258 7.69 0.28 1.31
CA MET A 258 7.21 1.64 1.54
C MET A 258 8.22 2.70 1.11
N GLN A 259 9.51 2.47 1.37
CA GLN A 259 10.57 3.38 0.96
C GLN A 259 10.70 3.47 -0.56
N ALA A 260 10.63 2.33 -1.26
CA ALA A 260 10.64 2.29 -2.72
C ALA A 260 9.44 3.06 -3.31
N ARG A 261 8.24 2.90 -2.71
CA ARG A 261 7.04 3.63 -3.11
C ARG A 261 7.18 5.14 -2.94
N HIS A 262 7.76 5.59 -1.83
CA HIS A 262 7.95 7.02 -1.59
C HIS A 262 8.82 7.67 -2.69
N LYS A 263 9.88 6.98 -3.12
CA LYS A 263 10.74 7.46 -4.22
C LYS A 263 10.05 7.42 -5.58
N ALA A 264 9.32 6.34 -5.88
CA ALA A 264 8.60 6.20 -7.15
C ALA A 264 7.40 7.15 -7.28
N ALA A 265 6.93 7.75 -6.19
CA ALA A 265 5.88 8.73 -6.20
C ALA A 265 6.38 10.17 -6.45
N GLN A 266 7.66 10.38 -6.73
CA GLN A 266 8.19 11.73 -7.01
C GLN A 266 8.29 11.96 -8.51
N ILE A 267 8.01 13.20 -8.92
CA ILE A 267 8.18 13.66 -10.30
C ILE A 267 9.63 13.40 -10.74
N ASP A 268 9.80 12.66 -11.83
CA ASP A 268 11.10 12.45 -12.45
C ASP A 268 11.49 13.61 -13.37
N THR A 269 12.68 13.54 -13.98
CA THR A 269 13.18 14.62 -14.83
C THR A 269 12.38 14.77 -16.13
N GLU A 270 11.88 13.68 -16.70
CA GLU A 270 11.13 13.69 -17.95
C GLU A 270 9.70 14.24 -17.71
N GLU A 271 9.06 13.80 -16.63
CA GLU A 271 7.80 14.33 -16.15
C GLU A 271 7.92 15.82 -15.83
N GLU A 272 9.01 16.25 -15.18
CA GLU A 272 9.26 17.66 -14.88
C GLU A 272 9.37 18.49 -16.17
N LEU A 273 10.08 18.00 -17.19
CA LEU A 273 10.18 18.67 -18.50
C LEU A 273 8.81 18.80 -19.17
N ARG A 274 8.00 17.74 -19.11
CA ARG A 274 6.65 17.76 -19.68
C ARG A 274 5.70 18.71 -18.94
N ILE A 275 5.77 18.75 -17.60
CA ILE A 275 5.02 19.72 -16.79
C ILE A 275 5.43 21.15 -17.15
N ARG A 276 6.75 21.41 -17.28
CA ARG A 276 7.27 22.72 -17.68
C ARG A 276 6.81 23.12 -19.08
N ALA A 277 6.74 22.18 -20.03
CA ALA A 277 6.22 22.42 -21.37
C ALA A 277 4.72 22.81 -21.33
N LEU A 278 3.89 22.03 -20.62
CA LEU A 278 2.46 22.31 -20.47
C LEU A 278 2.20 23.70 -19.86
N LEU A 279 3.00 24.09 -18.87
CA LEU A 279 2.92 25.41 -18.23
C LEU A 279 3.39 26.55 -19.14
N ALA A 280 4.42 26.31 -19.97
CA ALA A 280 4.92 27.31 -20.91
C ALA A 280 3.91 27.59 -22.02
N ASP A 281 3.23 26.56 -22.50
CA ASP A 281 2.21 26.67 -23.55
C ASP A 281 0.90 27.27 -23.04
N ASN A 282 0.61 27.13 -21.74
CA ASN A 282 -0.64 27.58 -21.10
C ASN A 282 -0.36 28.38 -19.82
N PRO A 283 0.14 29.62 -19.93
CA PRO A 283 0.44 30.46 -18.77
C PRO A 283 -0.84 31.02 -18.15
N THR A 284 -1.50 30.24 -17.29
CA THR A 284 -2.81 30.57 -16.72
C THR A 284 -2.79 31.00 -15.25
N ASP A 285 -1.80 30.58 -14.45
CA ASP A 285 -1.86 30.73 -12.98
C ASP A 285 -0.50 31.12 -12.33
N SER A 286 -0.55 32.00 -11.33
CA SER A 286 0.58 32.42 -10.49
C SER A 286 1.15 31.26 -9.67
N LEU A 287 0.31 30.26 -9.36
CA LEU A 287 0.72 29.05 -8.62
C LEU A 287 1.20 27.92 -9.52
N GLY A 288 1.07 28.04 -10.85
CA GLY A 288 1.46 27.01 -11.82
C GLY A 288 2.92 26.57 -11.68
N TYR A 289 3.82 27.49 -11.32
CA TYR A 289 5.24 27.18 -11.06
C TYR A 289 5.42 26.10 -9.98
N PHE A 290 4.56 26.05 -8.96
CA PHE A 290 4.65 25.05 -7.88
C PHE A 290 4.29 23.63 -8.34
N ALA A 291 3.73 23.45 -9.53
CA ALA A 291 3.53 22.14 -10.13
C ALA A 291 4.85 21.46 -10.50
N THR A 292 5.95 22.22 -10.66
CA THR A 292 7.29 21.70 -11.01
C THR A 292 8.07 21.14 -9.82
N ARG A 293 7.52 21.20 -8.60
CA ARG A 293 8.23 20.73 -7.41
C ARG A 293 8.37 19.20 -7.41
N ARG A 294 9.59 18.72 -7.20
CA ARG A 294 9.94 17.28 -7.19
C ARG A 294 9.41 16.51 -5.99
N ASP A 295 8.89 17.18 -4.96
CA ASP A 295 8.24 16.53 -3.81
C ASP A 295 6.78 16.11 -4.10
N LYS A 296 6.31 16.32 -5.33
CA LYS A 296 4.98 15.96 -5.82
C LYS A 296 5.05 14.81 -6.83
N SER A 297 3.89 14.25 -7.13
CA SER A 297 3.61 13.27 -8.18
C SER A 297 2.78 13.95 -9.27
N ALA A 298 2.75 13.40 -10.49
CA ALA A 298 1.91 13.90 -11.56
C ALA A 298 1.11 12.78 -12.24
N ILE A 299 -0.14 13.07 -12.61
CA ILE A 299 -0.90 12.29 -13.57
C ILE A 299 -0.93 13.08 -14.87
N LEU A 300 -0.16 12.66 -15.86
CA LEU A 300 -0.05 13.32 -17.16
C LEU A 300 -0.90 12.58 -18.21
N THR A 301 -1.70 13.33 -18.94
CA THR A 301 -2.38 12.90 -20.16
C THR A 301 -1.61 13.42 -21.38
N GLU A 302 -2.08 13.13 -22.60
CA GLU A 302 -1.42 13.62 -23.82
C GLU A 302 -1.20 15.14 -23.81
N HIS A 303 -2.22 15.90 -23.43
CA HIS A 303 -2.28 17.36 -23.52
C HIS A 303 -2.48 18.08 -22.18
N GLY A 304 -2.47 17.38 -21.04
CA GLY A 304 -2.72 18.00 -19.75
C GLY A 304 -2.31 17.11 -18.58
N GLY A 305 -2.74 17.46 -17.37
CA GLY A 305 -2.45 16.65 -16.21
C GLY A 305 -2.89 17.24 -14.87
N VAL A 306 -2.63 16.52 -13.79
CA VAL A 306 -2.85 17.01 -12.42
C VAL A 306 -1.63 16.67 -11.59
N VAL A 307 -1.10 17.67 -10.89
CA VAL A 307 0.00 17.49 -9.95
C VAL A 307 -0.55 17.39 -8.54
N TYR A 308 -0.09 16.38 -7.79
CA TYR A 308 -0.62 16.04 -6.49
C TYR A 308 0.45 15.50 -5.56
N ARG A 309 0.13 15.37 -4.28
CA ARG A 309 0.95 14.66 -3.31
C ARG A 309 0.10 13.66 -2.55
N SER A 310 0.62 12.44 -2.40
CA SER A 310 -0.03 11.40 -1.60
C SER A 310 0.41 11.48 -0.14
N THR A 311 -0.51 11.76 0.78
CA THR A 311 -0.24 11.82 2.22
C THR A 311 -1.41 11.25 3.00
N MET A 312 -1.15 10.36 3.97
CA MET A 312 -2.17 9.81 4.88
C MET A 312 -3.41 9.22 4.19
N GLY A 313 -3.24 8.61 3.02
CA GLY A 313 -4.35 8.04 2.23
C GLY A 313 -5.16 9.06 1.45
N VAL A 314 -4.69 10.30 1.33
CA VAL A 314 -5.26 11.35 0.50
C VAL A 314 -4.34 11.63 -0.68
N ALA A 315 -4.89 11.70 -1.89
CA ALA A 315 -4.22 12.28 -3.05
C ALA A 315 -4.61 13.75 -3.09
N LEU A 316 -3.71 14.63 -2.66
CA LEU A 316 -3.97 16.07 -2.56
C LEU A 316 -3.38 16.78 -3.78
N ALA A 317 -4.22 17.14 -4.74
CA ALA A 317 -3.85 18.01 -5.85
C ALA A 317 -3.68 19.46 -5.37
N SER A 318 -2.73 20.17 -5.99
CA SER A 318 -2.48 21.59 -5.70
C SER A 318 -2.74 22.42 -6.94
N GLY A 319 -3.70 23.34 -6.87
CA GLY A 319 -4.04 24.24 -7.96
C GLY A 319 -4.90 23.60 -9.06
N ASP A 320 -4.92 24.30 -10.19
CA ASP A 320 -5.67 23.90 -11.37
C ASP A 320 -5.01 22.73 -12.11
N PRO A 321 -5.77 21.98 -12.93
CA PRO A 321 -5.17 21.04 -13.88
C PRO A 321 -4.21 21.75 -14.84
N LEU A 322 -3.20 21.02 -15.31
CA LEU A 322 -2.23 21.48 -16.31
C LEU A 322 -2.79 21.36 -17.73
N GLY A 323 -2.30 22.23 -18.61
CA GLY A 323 -2.66 22.28 -20.03
C GLY A 323 -3.80 23.25 -20.34
N ASP A 324 -4.34 23.16 -21.55
CA ASP A 324 -5.45 24.00 -22.00
C ASP A 324 -6.72 23.75 -21.14
N PRO A 325 -7.47 24.80 -20.74
CA PRO A 325 -8.69 24.63 -19.95
C PRO A 325 -9.73 23.66 -20.51
N SER A 326 -9.76 23.46 -21.84
CA SER A 326 -10.64 22.48 -22.50
C SER A 326 -10.34 21.03 -22.10
N VAL A 327 -9.09 20.69 -21.71
CA VAL A 327 -8.70 19.33 -21.31
C VAL A 327 -8.79 19.09 -19.80
N TRP A 328 -9.03 20.13 -19.00
CA TRP A 328 -9.06 20.06 -17.54
C TRP A 328 -10.07 19.03 -16.99
N PRO A 329 -11.32 18.92 -17.49
CA PRO A 329 -12.25 17.90 -17.01
C PRO A 329 -11.76 16.46 -17.25
N THR A 330 -11.00 16.25 -18.32
CA THR A 330 -10.41 14.93 -18.62
C THR A 330 -9.23 14.63 -17.71
N ALA A 331 -8.34 15.60 -17.48
CA ALA A 331 -7.23 15.47 -16.53
C ALA A 331 -7.74 15.23 -15.10
N ALA A 332 -8.76 15.97 -14.66
CA ALA A 332 -9.41 15.80 -13.36
C ALA A 332 -10.00 14.39 -13.21
N ARG A 333 -10.72 13.88 -14.21
CA ARG A 333 -11.24 12.50 -14.19
C ARG A 333 -10.12 11.46 -14.09
N ALA A 334 -9.05 11.61 -14.87
CA ALA A 334 -7.90 10.72 -14.80
C ALA A 334 -7.27 10.70 -13.40
N PHE A 335 -7.17 11.85 -12.75
CA PHE A 335 -6.73 11.97 -11.37
C PHE A 335 -7.66 11.25 -10.38
N LEU A 336 -8.97 11.42 -10.49
CA LEU A 336 -9.94 10.73 -9.63
C LEU A 336 -9.93 9.21 -9.84
N THR A 337 -9.81 8.74 -11.08
CA THR A 337 -9.65 7.32 -11.40
C THR A 337 -8.38 6.78 -10.76
N HIS A 338 -7.26 7.48 -10.89
CA HIS A 338 -6.01 7.09 -10.24
C HIS A 338 -6.18 7.01 -8.71
N ALA A 339 -6.79 8.03 -8.10
CA ALA A 339 -7.03 8.04 -6.66
C ALA A 339 -7.87 6.82 -6.22
N SER A 340 -8.95 6.52 -6.95
CA SER A 340 -9.80 5.35 -6.71
C SER A 340 -9.04 4.03 -6.85
N ASP A 341 -8.26 3.86 -7.94
CA ASP A 341 -7.48 2.66 -8.21
C ASP A 341 -6.50 2.33 -7.08
N TYR A 342 -5.91 3.35 -6.44
CA TYR A 342 -4.98 3.16 -5.33
C TYR A 342 -5.63 3.34 -3.94
N GLY A 343 -6.93 3.58 -3.86
CA GLY A 343 -7.68 3.74 -2.62
C GLY A 343 -7.26 4.98 -1.84
N LEU A 344 -6.93 6.04 -2.59
CA LEU A 344 -6.63 7.37 -2.08
C LEU A 344 -7.91 8.21 -2.13
N ALA A 345 -8.21 8.94 -1.06
CA ALA A 345 -9.24 9.96 -1.08
C ALA A 345 -8.75 11.15 -1.92
N PRO A 346 -9.40 11.51 -3.03
CA PRO A 346 -8.99 12.66 -3.81
C PRO A 346 -9.38 13.96 -3.10
N ALA A 347 -8.47 14.92 -3.08
CA ALA A 347 -8.72 16.26 -2.58
C ALA A 347 -7.94 17.27 -3.43
N VAL A 348 -8.39 18.53 -3.43
CA VAL A 348 -7.73 19.62 -4.14
C VAL A 348 -7.67 20.83 -3.23
N ILE A 349 -6.54 21.51 -3.21
CA ILE A 349 -6.37 22.80 -2.51
C ILE A 349 -5.84 23.86 -3.46
N GLY A 350 -6.32 25.09 -3.31
CA GLY A 350 -5.84 26.24 -4.07
C GLY A 350 -6.23 26.24 -5.55
N ALA A 351 -7.28 25.52 -5.94
CA ALA A 351 -7.83 25.63 -7.30
C ALA A 351 -8.50 26.99 -7.49
N SER A 352 -8.30 27.58 -8.67
CA SER A 352 -9.05 28.75 -9.12
C SER A 352 -10.53 28.41 -9.28
N GLU A 353 -11.37 29.42 -9.51
CA GLU A 353 -12.78 29.20 -9.81
C GLU A 353 -12.98 28.33 -11.07
N ALA A 354 -12.14 28.50 -12.09
CA ALA A 354 -12.20 27.73 -13.33
C ALA A 354 -11.76 26.27 -13.09
N GLY A 355 -10.66 26.05 -12.37
CA GLY A 355 -10.20 24.71 -12.04
C GLY A 355 -11.18 23.98 -11.11
N ALA A 356 -11.71 24.68 -10.12
CA ALA A 356 -12.74 24.15 -9.22
C ALA A 356 -13.97 23.66 -10.00
N ARG A 357 -14.43 24.39 -11.04
CA ARG A 357 -15.49 23.93 -11.93
C ARG A 357 -15.12 22.62 -12.64
N ALA A 358 -13.90 22.49 -13.16
CA ALA A 358 -13.45 21.26 -13.81
C ALA A 358 -13.42 20.06 -12.83
N TYR A 359 -12.96 20.28 -11.59
CA TYR A 359 -12.99 19.26 -10.55
C TYR A 359 -14.41 18.88 -10.11
N VAL A 360 -15.33 19.85 -10.03
CA VAL A 360 -16.74 19.60 -9.73
C VAL A 360 -17.41 18.79 -10.84
N GLN A 361 -17.14 19.11 -12.11
CA GLN A 361 -17.61 18.32 -13.25
C GLN A 361 -17.07 16.88 -13.22
N ALA A 362 -15.87 16.67 -12.68
CA ALA A 362 -15.31 15.33 -12.49
C ALA A 362 -15.91 14.56 -11.30
N GLY A 363 -16.71 15.21 -10.43
CA GLY A 363 -17.43 14.58 -9.31
C GLY A 363 -16.98 15.01 -7.92
N LEU A 364 -16.10 16.01 -7.79
CA LEU A 364 -15.76 16.62 -6.50
C LEU A 364 -16.79 17.67 -6.06
N LYS A 365 -16.67 18.11 -4.81
CA LYS A 365 -17.40 19.27 -4.27
C LYS A 365 -16.42 20.39 -4.01
N ALA A 366 -16.82 21.62 -4.32
CA ALA A 366 -16.02 22.81 -4.06
C ALA A 366 -16.46 23.50 -2.76
N VAL A 367 -15.49 23.99 -1.99
CA VAL A 367 -15.69 24.85 -0.83
C VAL A 367 -14.80 26.07 -1.01
N ARG A 368 -15.36 27.28 -0.90
CA ARG A 368 -14.59 28.52 -1.02
C ARG A 368 -13.74 28.71 0.23
N ILE A 369 -12.42 28.83 0.04
CA ILE A 369 -11.45 29.04 1.13
C ILE A 369 -11.21 30.53 1.36
N GLY A 370 -11.06 31.30 0.27
CA GLY A 370 -10.79 32.72 0.31
C GLY A 370 -10.57 33.28 -1.10
N ASP A 371 -10.24 34.56 -1.18
CA ASP A 371 -9.99 35.27 -2.43
C ASP A 371 -8.51 35.65 -2.54
N GLU A 372 -7.98 35.59 -3.76
CA GLU A 372 -6.63 36.07 -4.07
C GLU A 372 -6.66 37.58 -4.36
N ALA A 373 -5.72 38.32 -3.76
CA ALA A 373 -5.53 39.74 -4.04
C ALA A 373 -4.73 39.94 -5.32
N VAL A 374 -5.42 40.05 -6.46
CA VAL A 374 -4.79 40.21 -7.78
C VAL A 374 -4.63 41.68 -8.17
N LEU A 375 -3.38 42.13 -8.36
CA LEU A 375 -3.06 43.45 -8.91
C LEU A 375 -2.78 43.36 -10.42
N ARG A 376 -3.33 44.30 -11.20
CA ARG A 376 -3.06 44.41 -12.65
C ARG A 376 -2.06 45.54 -12.90
N PRO A 377 -0.78 45.26 -13.20
CA PRO A 377 0.26 46.29 -13.27
C PRO A 377 -0.03 47.40 -14.28
N SER A 378 -0.65 47.07 -15.41
CA SER A 378 -1.02 48.04 -16.46
C SER A 378 -1.98 49.13 -15.99
N ARG A 379 -2.84 48.81 -15.01
CA ARG A 379 -3.83 49.73 -14.43
C ARG A 379 -3.44 50.24 -13.04
N PHE A 380 -2.34 49.73 -12.48
CA PHE A 380 -1.89 50.13 -11.15
C PHE A 380 -1.28 51.53 -11.18
N ARG A 381 -1.65 52.36 -10.19
CA ARG A 381 -1.15 53.72 -10.00
C ARG A 381 -0.84 53.95 -8.53
N LEU A 382 0.45 54.02 -8.18
CA LEU A 382 0.89 54.28 -6.80
C LEU A 382 0.37 55.62 -6.23
N ALA A 383 0.09 56.59 -7.10
CA ALA A 383 -0.49 57.88 -6.70
C ALA A 383 -1.85 57.73 -6.01
N GLU A 384 -2.61 56.69 -6.35
CA GLU A 384 -3.95 56.40 -5.81
C GLU A 384 -3.90 55.73 -4.43
N LEU A 385 -2.70 55.38 -3.94
CA LEU A 385 -2.49 54.73 -2.64
C LEU A 385 -1.58 55.59 -1.74
N PRO A 386 -2.11 56.65 -1.09
CA PRO A 386 -1.31 57.58 -0.29
C PRO A 386 -0.54 56.92 0.86
N GLU A 387 -1.10 55.86 1.44
CA GLU A 387 -0.47 55.10 2.53
C GLU A 387 0.74 54.30 2.04
N VAL A 388 0.56 53.54 0.95
CA VAL A 388 1.65 52.78 0.31
C VAL A 388 2.75 53.73 -0.16
N ARG A 389 2.39 54.88 -0.76
CA ARG A 389 3.37 55.88 -1.20
C ARG A 389 4.19 56.44 -0.04
N ARG A 390 3.57 56.71 1.11
CA ARG A 390 4.29 57.16 2.32
C ARG A 390 5.26 56.09 2.82
N ALA A 391 4.84 54.84 2.86
CA ALA A 391 5.69 53.72 3.24
C ALA A 391 6.90 53.55 2.31
N VAL A 392 6.68 53.61 0.98
CA VAL A 392 7.77 53.53 -0.01
C VAL A 392 8.77 54.67 0.18
N ARG A 393 8.31 55.91 0.37
CA ARG A 393 9.19 57.05 0.63
C ARG A 393 10.03 56.85 1.87
N HIS A 394 9.40 56.48 2.99
CA HIS A 394 10.11 56.25 4.25
C HIS A 394 11.24 55.23 4.11
N VAL A 395 10.97 54.08 3.47
CA VAL A 395 11.97 53.03 3.26
C VAL A 395 13.06 53.48 2.27
N THR A 396 12.71 54.28 1.26
CA THR A 396 13.69 54.84 0.31
C THR A 396 14.59 55.89 0.97
N ASP A 397 14.04 56.74 1.84
CA ASP A 397 14.79 57.76 2.59
C ASP A 397 15.80 57.12 3.55
N LEU A 398 15.53 55.90 4.02
CA LEU A 398 16.47 55.07 4.79
C LEU A 398 17.55 54.38 3.92
N GLY A 399 17.55 54.60 2.60
CA GLY A 399 18.55 54.07 1.67
C GLY A 399 18.29 52.65 1.17
N TYR A 400 17.13 52.06 1.45
CA TYR A 400 16.79 50.73 0.93
C TYR A 400 16.54 50.76 -0.57
N THR A 401 17.03 49.75 -1.28
CA THR A 401 16.85 49.58 -2.72
C THR A 401 16.33 48.19 -3.04
N VAL A 402 15.67 48.03 -4.19
CA VAL A 402 15.14 46.75 -4.68
C VAL A 402 15.84 46.39 -5.99
N ARG A 403 16.30 45.15 -6.10
CA ARG A 403 16.94 44.62 -7.31
C ARG A 403 16.27 43.31 -7.72
N ILE A 404 15.80 43.25 -8.97
CA ILE A 404 15.20 42.04 -9.57
C ILE A 404 16.26 41.37 -10.46
N ARG A 405 16.53 40.08 -10.23
CA ARG A 405 17.47 39.29 -11.02
C ARG A 405 16.86 37.95 -11.41
N ARG A 406 17.31 37.40 -12.53
CA ARG A 406 17.03 35.99 -12.84
C ARG A 406 17.84 35.10 -11.92
N HIS A 407 17.29 33.96 -11.51
CA HIS A 407 17.97 32.99 -10.64
C HIS A 407 19.39 32.63 -11.15
N ARG A 408 19.55 32.40 -12.46
CA ARG A 408 20.85 32.11 -13.11
C ARG A 408 21.92 33.21 -13.01
N GLN A 409 21.55 34.42 -12.59
CA GLN A 409 22.45 35.57 -12.42
C GLN A 409 22.93 35.75 -10.98
N ILE A 410 22.50 34.88 -10.06
CA ILE A 410 22.88 34.92 -8.65
C ILE A 410 24.04 33.93 -8.46
N PRO A 411 25.24 34.40 -8.04
CA PRO A 411 26.37 33.52 -7.72
C PRO A 411 26.03 32.50 -6.64
N ALA A 412 26.64 31.33 -6.67
CA ALA A 412 26.34 30.23 -5.74
C ALA A 412 26.53 30.62 -4.26
N GLU A 413 27.58 31.39 -3.96
CA GLU A 413 27.86 31.89 -2.61
C GLU A 413 26.78 32.84 -2.10
N GLU A 414 26.36 33.80 -2.94
CA GLU A 414 25.27 34.72 -2.61
C GLU A 414 23.95 33.94 -2.44
N LEU A 415 23.68 32.97 -3.29
CA LEU A 415 22.49 32.11 -3.17
C LEU A 415 22.48 31.33 -1.85
N ALA A 416 23.62 30.76 -1.44
CA ALA A 416 23.75 30.05 -0.17
C ALA A 416 23.48 30.98 1.02
N HIS A 417 24.00 32.21 0.98
CA HIS A 417 23.71 33.21 2.01
C HIS A 417 22.23 33.62 2.02
N LEU A 418 21.60 33.82 0.86
CA LEU A 418 20.16 34.09 0.75
C LEU A 418 19.32 32.94 1.31
N THR A 419 19.74 31.68 1.09
CA THR A 419 19.09 30.51 1.70
C THR A 419 19.22 30.53 3.21
N PHE A 420 20.42 30.80 3.75
CA PHE A 420 20.63 30.91 5.20
C PHE A 420 19.73 31.99 5.83
N LEU A 421 19.61 33.16 5.19
CA LEU A 421 18.74 34.24 5.67
C LEU A 421 17.25 33.89 5.60
N ALA A 422 16.84 33.02 4.68
CA ALA A 422 15.45 32.57 4.57
C ALA A 422 15.08 31.50 5.61
N ASP A 423 16.07 30.80 6.16
CA ASP A 423 15.88 29.79 7.22
C ASP A 423 15.87 30.40 8.63
N GLN A 424 16.33 31.66 8.79
CA GLN A 424 16.17 32.45 10.03
C GLN A 424 14.75 33.01 10.14
#